data_AF-A0A957MCA2-F1
#
_entry.id   AF-A0A957MCA2-F1
#
_cell.length_a   1.000
_cell.length_b   1.000
_cell.length_c   1.000
_cell.angle_alpha   90.00
_cell.angle_beta   90.00
_cell.angle_gamma   90.00
#
_symmetry.space_group_name_H-M   'P 1'
#
loop_
_entity.id
_entity.type
_entity.pdbx_description
1 polymer ?
#
loop_
_entity_poly.entity_id
_entity_poly.type
_entity_poly.pdbx_seq_one_letter_code
_entity_poly.pdbx_strand_id
1 'polypeptide(L)'
;WATALDTGAPLPGVELALQPSGAQATTDADGMARIALAGTPDNQLVARLGDDVAFLPQSTYYWSDYGWQKSERGDEARWFVFDDRQMYRPGEEVHIKGWVRTIGAGPTGDVTLDRMAGAAVDYTVMDPQGNQIASGSADLSELGGFDVAFTLPENSNLGYASVQFSTRNTATY
;
A
#
# COMPACT_ATOMS: atom_id res chain seq x y z
N TRP A 1 -14.63 20.28 -1.25
CA TRP A 1 -14.91 21.68 -0.90
C TRP A 1 -15.49 22.34 -2.14
N ALA A 2 -16.60 23.06 -2.02
CA ALA A 2 -17.19 23.84 -3.11
C ALA A 2 -16.96 25.33 -2.87
N THR A 3 -16.48 26.03 -3.90
CA THR A 3 -16.14 27.46 -3.82
C THR A 3 -16.59 28.17 -5.09
N ALA A 4 -16.88 29.47 -4.97
CA ALA A 4 -17.13 30.33 -6.10
C ALA A 4 -15.83 30.56 -6.89
N LEU A 5 -15.87 30.40 -8.21
CA LEU A 5 -14.67 30.43 -9.05
C LEU A 5 -13.98 31.81 -9.07
N ASP A 6 -14.76 32.88 -8.96
CA ASP A 6 -14.29 34.26 -9.08
C ASP A 6 -13.67 34.81 -7.79
N THR A 7 -14.18 34.37 -6.64
CA THR A 7 -13.83 34.91 -5.32
C THR A 7 -13.13 33.90 -4.41
N GLY A 8 -13.25 32.61 -4.70
CA GLY A 8 -12.80 31.52 -3.83
C GLY A 8 -13.63 31.38 -2.54
N ALA A 9 -14.74 32.12 -2.40
CA ALA A 9 -15.59 32.04 -1.21
C ALA A 9 -16.29 30.67 -1.12
N PRO A 10 -16.49 30.11 0.08
CA PRO A 10 -17.21 28.86 0.26
C PRO A 10 -18.66 28.99 -0.20
N LEU A 11 -19.17 27.95 -0.88
CA LEU A 11 -20.56 27.90 -1.34
C LEU A 11 -21.34 26.88 -0.51
N PRO A 12 -22.28 27.30 0.36
CA PRO A 12 -23.22 26.40 1.02
C PRO A 12 -24.33 25.94 0.07
N GLY A 13 -24.94 24.80 0.37
CA GLY A 13 -26.13 24.33 -0.35
C GLY A 13 -25.84 23.73 -1.73
N VAL A 14 -24.59 23.59 -2.14
CA VAL A 14 -24.22 22.85 -3.35
C VAL A 14 -24.56 21.37 -3.17
N GLU A 15 -25.41 20.86 -4.05
CA GLU A 15 -25.80 19.46 -4.14
C GLU A 15 -24.69 18.67 -4.83
N LEU A 16 -24.15 17.66 -4.15
CA LEU A 16 -23.09 16.80 -4.65
C LEU A 16 -23.64 15.39 -4.90
N ALA A 17 -23.27 14.79 -6.03
CA ALA A 17 -23.61 13.41 -6.37
C ALA A 17 -22.40 12.67 -6.96
N LEU A 18 -22.05 11.53 -6.38
CA LEU A 18 -21.10 10.59 -6.96
C LEU A 18 -21.77 9.68 -7.98
N GLN A 19 -21.05 9.31 -9.03
CA GLN A 19 -21.50 8.37 -10.06
C GLN A 19 -20.50 7.24 -10.25
N PRO A 20 -20.98 5.99 -10.45
CA PRO A 20 -22.39 5.61 -10.67
C PRO A 20 -23.21 5.30 -9.40
N SER A 21 -22.63 5.35 -8.20
CA SER A 21 -23.29 4.92 -6.96
C SER A 21 -24.53 5.76 -6.61
N GLY A 22 -24.57 7.02 -7.05
CA GLY A 22 -25.62 7.96 -6.70
C GLY A 22 -25.51 8.48 -5.26
N ALA A 23 -24.39 8.26 -4.57
CA ALA A 23 -24.20 8.79 -3.22
C ALA A 23 -24.22 10.33 -3.23
N GLN A 24 -25.00 10.92 -2.32
CA GLN A 24 -25.27 12.36 -2.29
C GLN A 24 -24.83 13.01 -0.98
N ALA A 25 -24.49 14.29 -1.05
CA ALA A 25 -24.37 15.17 0.11
C ALA A 25 -24.61 16.62 -0.30
N THR A 26 -24.81 17.48 0.69
CA THR A 26 -24.93 18.93 0.48
C THR A 26 -23.86 19.64 1.29
N THR A 27 -23.31 20.70 0.72
CA THR A 27 -22.28 21.50 1.38
C THR A 27 -22.84 22.35 2.51
N ASP A 28 -22.09 22.44 3.61
CA ASP A 28 -22.37 23.28 4.77
C ASP A 28 -21.94 24.75 4.56
N ALA A 29 -22.05 25.57 5.62
CA ALA A 29 -21.67 26.99 5.60
C ALA A 29 -20.19 27.23 5.20
N ASP A 30 -19.33 26.24 5.43
CA ASP A 30 -17.92 26.29 5.06
C ASP A 30 -17.67 25.73 3.65
N GLY A 31 -18.72 25.40 2.89
CA GLY A 31 -18.63 24.79 1.55
C GLY A 31 -18.20 23.33 1.58
N MET A 32 -18.20 22.69 2.75
CA MET A 32 -17.71 21.33 2.95
C MET A 32 -18.86 20.34 2.96
N ALA A 33 -18.61 19.15 2.41
CA ALA A 33 -19.53 18.03 2.47
C ALA A 33 -18.73 16.74 2.68
N ARG A 34 -19.33 15.78 3.39
CA ARG A 34 -18.79 14.43 3.54
C ARG A 34 -19.76 13.47 2.86
N ILE A 35 -19.26 12.74 1.85
CA ILE A 35 -20.01 11.72 1.13
C ILE A 35 -19.45 10.36 1.55
N ALA A 36 -20.32 9.44 1.95
CA ALA A 36 -19.91 8.06 2.21
C ALA A 36 -19.62 7.36 0.87
N LEU A 37 -18.43 6.79 0.73
CA LEU A 37 -18.08 6.02 -0.46
C LEU A 37 -18.76 4.65 -0.45
N ALA A 38 -19.26 4.21 -1.60
CA ALA A 38 -19.78 2.86 -1.79
C ALA A 38 -18.64 1.84 -1.96
N GLY A 39 -18.96 0.54 -1.90
CA GLY A 39 -18.00 -0.52 -2.26
C GLY A 39 -17.72 -0.62 -3.76
N THR A 40 -18.57 -0.01 -4.60
CA THR A 40 -18.37 0.11 -6.04
C THR A 40 -17.66 1.43 -6.37
N PRO A 41 -16.70 1.45 -7.32
CA PRO A 41 -15.96 2.64 -7.69
C PRO A 41 -16.84 3.71 -8.34
N ASP A 42 -16.80 4.92 -7.74
CA ASP A 42 -17.32 6.15 -8.33
C ASP A 42 -16.20 6.87 -9.10
N ASN A 43 -16.44 7.20 -10.36
CA ASN A 43 -15.44 7.83 -11.21
C ASN A 43 -15.72 9.31 -11.50
N GLN A 44 -16.87 9.83 -11.05
CA GLN A 44 -17.26 11.21 -11.28
C GLN A 44 -18.04 11.77 -10.08
N LEU A 45 -17.73 13.02 -9.73
CA LEU A 45 -18.49 13.84 -8.79
C LEU A 45 -19.16 14.95 -9.58
N VAL A 46 -20.47 15.14 -9.41
CA VAL A 46 -21.24 16.23 -10.00
C VAL A 46 -21.70 17.16 -8.89
N ALA A 47 -21.51 18.45 -9.08
CA ALA A 47 -21.94 19.51 -8.18
C ALA A 47 -23.01 20.37 -8.88
N ARG A 48 -24.10 20.68 -8.19
CA ARG A 48 -25.18 21.54 -8.68
C ARG A 48 -25.55 22.62 -7.67
N LEU A 49 -25.76 23.84 -8.15
CA LEU A 49 -26.29 24.95 -7.36
C LEU A 49 -27.22 25.80 -8.26
N GLY A 50 -28.54 25.61 -8.12
CA GLY A 50 -29.48 26.18 -9.08
C GLY A 50 -29.24 25.63 -10.48
N ASP A 51 -28.99 26.53 -11.44
CA ASP A 51 -28.71 26.16 -12.84
C ASP A 51 -27.23 25.83 -13.11
N ASP A 52 -26.34 26.13 -12.16
CA ASP A 52 -24.91 25.89 -12.31
C ASP A 52 -24.57 24.41 -12.11
N VAL A 53 -23.67 23.90 -12.96
CA VAL A 53 -23.17 22.52 -12.91
C VAL A 53 -21.66 22.51 -13.05
N ALA A 54 -21.00 21.81 -12.13
CA ALA A 54 -19.60 21.43 -12.26
C ALA A 54 -19.43 19.92 -12.11
N PHE A 55 -18.40 19.37 -12.71
CA PHE A 55 -18.06 17.96 -12.53
C PHE A 55 -16.55 17.77 -12.35
N LEU A 56 -16.19 16.76 -11.56
CA LEU A 56 -14.82 16.38 -11.26
C LEU A 56 -14.68 14.87 -11.51
N PRO A 57 -13.91 14.44 -12.53
CA PRO A 57 -13.57 13.04 -12.68
C PRO A 57 -12.55 12.63 -11.61
N GLN A 58 -12.55 11.35 -11.20
CA GLN A 58 -11.56 10.81 -10.29
C GLN A 58 -10.14 10.89 -10.87
N SER A 59 -10.03 10.74 -12.19
CA SER A 59 -8.79 10.84 -12.95
C SER A 59 -9.06 11.45 -14.31
N THR A 60 -8.14 12.29 -14.80
CA THR A 60 -8.15 12.79 -16.18
C THR A 60 -7.32 11.91 -17.13
N TYR A 61 -6.67 10.87 -16.59
CA TYR A 61 -5.89 9.93 -17.39
C TYR A 61 -6.81 8.97 -18.15
N TYR A 62 -6.65 8.94 -19.47
CA TYR A 62 -7.55 8.22 -20.39
C TYR A 62 -7.69 6.72 -20.09
N TRP A 63 -6.64 6.08 -19.58
CA TRP A 63 -6.62 4.64 -19.28
C TRP A 63 -6.85 4.30 -17.81
N SER A 64 -7.35 5.24 -17.01
CA SER A 64 -7.67 4.99 -15.61
C SER A 64 -8.96 4.18 -15.47
N ASP A 65 -8.89 3.04 -14.79
CA ASP A 65 -10.03 2.21 -14.39
C ASP A 65 -10.37 2.33 -12.89
N TYR A 66 -9.62 3.16 -12.17
CA TYR A 66 -9.84 3.45 -10.76
C TYR A 66 -11.04 4.38 -10.51
N GLY A 67 -11.62 4.27 -9.32
CA GLY A 67 -12.65 5.19 -8.82
C GLY A 67 -12.57 5.34 -7.31
N TRP A 68 -13.21 6.38 -6.79
CA TRP A 68 -13.42 6.56 -5.36
C TRP A 68 -14.34 5.46 -4.85
N GLN A 69 -13.82 4.61 -3.98
CA GLN A 69 -14.57 3.55 -3.34
C GLN A 69 -14.12 3.41 -1.89
N LYS A 70 -15.01 2.86 -1.07
CA LYS A 70 -14.65 2.43 0.27
C LYS A 70 -13.67 1.27 0.16
N SER A 71 -12.47 1.51 0.65
CA SER A 71 -11.46 0.47 0.83
C SER A 71 -11.31 0.20 2.32
N GLU A 72 -11.38 -1.07 2.70
CA GLU A 72 -10.97 -1.48 4.05
C GLU A 72 -9.46 -1.32 4.14
N ARG A 73 -9.02 -0.56 5.14
CA ARG A 73 -7.59 -0.46 5.45
C ARG A 73 -7.29 -1.59 6.43
N GLY A 74 -6.51 -2.56 5.97
CA GLY A 74 -5.96 -3.61 6.80
C GLY A 74 -4.60 -3.20 7.36
N ASP A 75 -4.23 -3.79 8.48
CA ASP A 75 -2.87 -3.66 9.00
C ASP A 75 -1.90 -4.38 8.06
N GLU A 76 -0.77 -3.72 7.77
CA GLU A 76 0.21 -4.22 6.80
C GLU A 76 1.56 -4.55 7.45
N ALA A 77 2.26 -5.54 6.90
CA ALA A 77 3.64 -5.80 7.30
C ALA A 77 4.58 -4.82 6.59
N ARG A 78 5.40 -4.10 7.36
CA ARG A 78 6.45 -3.22 6.85
C ARG A 78 7.82 -3.83 7.15
N TRP A 79 8.63 -3.91 6.10
CA TRP A 79 9.92 -4.58 6.11
C TRP A 79 11.04 -3.56 5.91
N PHE A 80 12.08 -3.66 6.71
CA PHE A 80 13.34 -2.97 6.50
C PHE A 80 14.44 -4.00 6.37
N VAL A 81 15.01 -4.17 5.18
CA VAL A 81 15.91 -5.27 4.85
C VAL A 81 17.12 -4.73 4.10
N PHE A 82 18.31 -5.21 4.46
CA PHE A 82 19.55 -4.89 3.78
C PHE A 82 20.53 -6.06 3.84
N ASP A 83 21.42 -6.10 2.86
CA ASP A 83 22.58 -6.98 2.85
C ASP A 83 23.84 -6.25 3.34
N ASP A 84 24.94 -6.97 3.52
CA ASP A 84 26.19 -6.40 4.03
C ASP A 84 26.95 -5.53 3.01
N ARG A 85 26.87 -5.84 1.70
CA ARG A 85 27.72 -5.21 0.68
C ARG A 85 27.18 -5.16 -0.76
N GLN A 86 25.91 -5.51 -1.00
CA GLN A 86 25.16 -5.39 -2.28
C GLN A 86 25.66 -6.21 -3.48
N MET A 87 26.94 -6.60 -3.52
CA MET A 87 27.56 -7.29 -4.65
C MET A 87 28.28 -8.54 -4.15
N TYR A 88 27.99 -9.67 -4.78
CA TYR A 88 28.53 -10.98 -4.43
C TYR A 88 28.98 -11.73 -5.69
N ARG A 89 29.94 -12.64 -5.51
CA ARG A 89 30.35 -13.59 -6.54
C ARG A 89 29.68 -14.95 -6.30
N PRO A 90 29.46 -15.76 -7.36
CA PRO A 90 29.13 -17.17 -7.20
C PRO A 90 30.09 -17.87 -6.23
N GLY A 91 29.56 -18.73 -5.36
CA GLY A 91 30.30 -19.40 -4.29
C GLY A 91 30.47 -18.57 -3.00
N GLU A 92 30.15 -17.27 -3.00
CA GLU A 92 30.17 -16.47 -1.77
C GLU A 92 28.92 -16.70 -0.92
N GLU A 93 29.09 -16.53 0.39
CA GLU A 93 27.99 -16.45 1.34
C GLU A 93 27.40 -15.04 1.36
N VAL A 94 26.08 -14.98 1.25
CA VAL A 94 25.27 -13.77 1.35
C VAL A 94 24.74 -13.68 2.77
N HIS A 95 24.86 -12.51 3.39
CA HIS A 95 24.26 -12.22 4.68
C HIS A 95 23.23 -11.10 4.53
N ILE A 96 22.01 -11.35 5.01
CA ILE A 96 20.93 -10.38 5.00
C ILE A 96 20.39 -10.23 6.41
N LYS A 97 20.15 -8.99 6.82
CA LYS A 97 19.49 -8.65 8.08
C LYS A 97 18.24 -7.82 7.79
N GLY A 98 17.19 -8.05 8.57
CA GLY A 98 15.97 -7.29 8.43
C GLY A 98 15.17 -7.16 9.71
N TRP A 99 14.20 -6.25 9.65
CA TRP A 99 13.19 -6.03 10.67
C TRP A 99 11.81 -5.98 10.03
N VAL A 100 10.83 -6.52 10.74
CA VAL A 100 9.41 -6.48 10.39
C VAL A 100 8.65 -5.73 11.47
N ARG A 101 7.68 -4.92 11.05
CA ARG A 101 6.70 -4.26 11.90
C ARG A 101 5.31 -4.43 11.30
N THR A 102 4.28 -4.38 12.13
CA THR A 102 2.91 -4.17 11.67
C THR A 102 2.64 -2.67 11.68
N ILE A 103 2.11 -2.15 10.59
CA ILE A 103 1.60 -0.78 10.50
C ILE A 103 0.09 -0.87 10.65
N GLY A 104 -0.41 -0.38 11.78
CA GLY A 104 -1.83 -0.31 12.06
C GLY A 104 -2.55 0.60 11.08
N ALA A 105 -3.68 0.15 10.57
CA ALA A 105 -4.55 0.94 9.73
C ALA A 105 -5.43 1.90 10.54
N GLY A 106 -5.88 2.96 9.86
CA GLY A 106 -6.87 3.90 10.39
C GLY A 106 -6.27 5.05 11.22
N PRO A 107 -7.13 5.94 11.76
CA PRO A 107 -6.69 7.18 12.39
C PRO A 107 -5.87 7.01 13.67
N THR A 108 -6.02 5.87 14.33
CA THR A 108 -5.30 5.50 15.56
C THR A 108 -4.28 4.39 15.32
N GLY A 109 -3.96 4.11 14.05
CA GLY A 109 -2.95 3.12 13.69
C GLY A 109 -1.57 3.53 14.20
N ASP A 110 -0.77 2.54 14.59
CA ASP A 110 0.59 2.74 15.11
C ASP A 110 1.51 1.65 14.59
N VAL A 111 2.81 1.79 14.85
CA VAL A 111 3.84 0.80 14.49
C VAL A 111 3.97 -0.20 15.63
N THR A 112 3.58 -1.45 15.40
CA THR A 112 3.53 -2.50 16.43
C THR A 112 4.26 -3.78 16.02
N LEU A 113 4.34 -4.72 16.96
CA LEU A 113 4.98 -6.04 16.83
C LEU A 113 4.10 -7.19 17.34
N ASP A 114 2.96 -6.87 17.94
CA ASP A 114 2.05 -7.79 18.62
C ASP A 114 1.57 -8.93 17.71
N ARG A 115 1.42 -8.65 16.41
CA ARG A 115 0.98 -9.66 15.43
C ARG A 115 2.09 -10.52 14.85
N MET A 116 3.34 -10.29 15.25
CA MET A 116 4.53 -10.97 14.73
C MET A 116 5.19 -11.88 15.78
N ALA A 117 4.59 -12.01 16.97
CA ALA A 117 5.12 -12.86 18.04
C ALA A 117 5.12 -14.34 17.63
N GLY A 118 6.29 -14.98 17.67
CA GLY A 118 6.45 -16.37 17.24
C GLY A 118 6.31 -16.60 15.73
N ALA A 119 6.31 -15.52 14.94
CA ALA A 119 6.33 -15.62 13.48
C ALA A 119 7.70 -16.11 12.98
N ALA A 120 7.68 -16.79 11.85
CA ALA A 120 8.88 -17.12 11.09
C ALA A 120 8.85 -16.38 9.76
N VAL A 121 10.04 -16.03 9.26
CA VAL A 121 10.24 -15.43 7.95
C VAL A 121 10.73 -16.52 7.01
N ASP A 122 10.01 -16.76 5.93
CA ASP A 122 10.51 -17.55 4.81
C ASP A 122 11.19 -16.63 3.79
N TYR A 123 12.19 -17.18 3.11
CA TYR A 123 12.86 -16.50 2.02
C TYR A 123 13.05 -17.42 0.81
N THR A 124 12.95 -16.81 -0.37
CA THR A 124 13.26 -17.42 -1.67
C THR A 124 14.20 -16.52 -2.44
N VAL A 125 15.28 -17.10 -2.97
CA VAL A 125 16.30 -16.39 -3.74
C VAL A 125 16.15 -16.77 -5.21
N MET A 126 15.99 -15.77 -6.06
CA MET A 126 15.83 -15.93 -7.51
C MET A 126 17.01 -15.30 -8.23
N ASP A 127 17.56 -16.01 -9.21
CA ASP A 127 18.57 -15.47 -10.11
C ASP A 127 17.97 -14.47 -11.13
N PRO A 128 18.81 -13.80 -11.94
CA PRO A 128 18.34 -12.82 -12.93
C PRO A 128 17.42 -13.39 -14.03
N GLN A 129 17.39 -14.70 -14.21
CA GLN A 129 16.54 -15.39 -15.19
C GLN A 129 15.24 -15.90 -14.55
N GLY A 130 15.05 -15.69 -13.25
CA GLY A 130 13.87 -16.17 -12.52
C GLY A 130 13.99 -17.63 -12.05
N ASN A 131 15.18 -18.21 -12.00
CA ASN A 131 15.38 -19.52 -11.41
C ASN A 131 15.58 -19.39 -9.89
N GLN A 132 14.92 -20.26 -9.12
CA GLN A 132 15.19 -20.36 -7.68
C GLN A 132 16.56 -20.98 -7.44
N ILE A 133 17.42 -20.30 -6.68
CA ILE A 133 18.78 -20.74 -6.37
C ILE A 133 19.02 -21.04 -4.89
N ALA A 134 18.17 -20.53 -3.99
CA ALA A 134 18.15 -20.87 -2.57
C ALA A 134 16.77 -20.58 -1.97
N SER A 135 16.47 -21.22 -0.84
CA SER A 135 15.28 -20.93 -0.03
C SER A 135 15.50 -21.42 1.39
N GLY A 136 14.80 -20.81 2.34
CA GLY A 136 14.83 -21.26 3.73
C GLY A 136 13.90 -20.45 4.61
N SER A 137 14.13 -20.56 5.92
CA SER A 137 13.37 -19.82 6.92
C SER A 137 14.28 -19.36 8.06
N ALA A 138 13.92 -18.25 8.69
CA ALA A 138 14.53 -17.76 9.92
C ALA A 138 13.44 -17.41 10.94
N ASP A 139 13.73 -17.66 12.21
CA ASP A 139 12.85 -17.25 13.29
C ASP A 139 12.94 -15.73 13.47
N LEU A 140 11.78 -15.12 13.74
CA LEU A 140 11.73 -13.71 14.08
C LEU A 140 12.03 -13.54 15.57
N SER A 141 12.98 -12.68 15.91
CA SER A 141 13.23 -12.31 17.30
C SER A 141 12.03 -11.58 17.92
N GLU A 142 11.98 -11.52 19.25
CA GLU A 142 10.94 -10.78 19.99
C GLU A 142 10.84 -9.30 19.60
N LEU A 143 11.92 -8.72 19.07
CA LEU A 143 11.98 -7.34 18.59
C LEU A 143 11.72 -7.20 17.08
N GLY A 144 11.23 -8.26 16.43
CA GLY A 144 10.88 -8.29 15.02
C GLY A 144 12.08 -8.31 14.08
N GLY A 145 13.28 -8.57 14.56
CA GLY A 145 14.49 -8.70 13.74
C GLY A 145 14.73 -10.14 13.29
N PHE A 146 15.31 -10.33 12.11
CA PHE A 146 15.77 -11.61 11.59
C PHE A 146 17.09 -11.44 10.84
N ASP A 147 17.81 -12.55 10.65
CA ASP A 147 18.90 -12.64 9.70
C ASP A 147 18.89 -13.99 8.99
N VAL A 148 19.40 -13.99 7.77
CA VAL A 148 19.54 -15.18 6.93
C VAL A 148 20.93 -15.18 6.30
N ALA A 149 21.47 -16.39 6.13
CA ALA A 149 22.69 -16.62 5.39
C ALA A 149 22.47 -17.77 4.40
N PHE A 150 23.01 -17.61 3.19
CA PHE A 150 23.01 -18.66 2.19
C PHE A 150 24.19 -18.50 1.23
N THR A 151 24.69 -19.62 0.71
CA THR A 151 25.77 -19.62 -0.28
C THR A 151 25.20 -19.61 -1.70
N LEU A 152 25.71 -18.73 -2.56
CA LEU A 152 25.35 -18.73 -3.97
C LEU A 152 25.95 -19.95 -4.68
N PRO A 153 25.16 -20.71 -5.48
CA PRO A 153 25.71 -21.78 -6.31
C PRO A 153 26.84 -21.28 -7.21
N GLU A 154 27.91 -22.06 -7.42
CA GLU A 154 29.05 -21.67 -8.26
C GLU A 154 28.65 -21.38 -9.72
N ASN A 155 27.57 -22.03 -10.19
CA ASN A 155 27.02 -21.87 -11.53
C ASN A 155 25.92 -20.80 -11.62
N SER A 156 25.83 -19.89 -10.64
CA SER A 156 24.83 -18.81 -10.64
C SER A 156 25.01 -17.86 -11.83
N ASN A 157 23.89 -17.48 -12.45
CA ASN A 157 23.88 -16.46 -13.48
C ASN A 157 24.24 -15.08 -12.91
N LEU A 158 25.09 -14.33 -13.62
CA LEU A 158 25.48 -12.98 -13.23
C LEU A 158 24.38 -11.97 -13.55
N GLY A 159 24.16 -11.00 -12.65
CA GLY A 159 23.18 -9.93 -12.82
C GLY A 159 22.42 -9.66 -11.53
N TYR A 160 21.29 -8.97 -11.64
CA TYR A 160 20.42 -8.68 -10.50
C TYR A 160 19.66 -9.94 -10.05
N ALA A 161 20.04 -10.48 -8.90
CA ALA A 161 19.25 -11.46 -8.18
C ALA A 161 18.21 -10.75 -7.29
N SER A 162 17.21 -11.50 -6.82
CA SER A 162 16.24 -11.00 -5.84
C SER A 162 16.07 -11.97 -4.69
N VAL A 163 15.82 -11.43 -3.50
CA VAL A 163 15.39 -12.21 -2.33
C VAL A 163 14.00 -11.74 -1.96
N GLN A 164 13.07 -12.68 -1.95
CA GLN A 164 11.68 -12.45 -1.58
C GLN A 164 11.47 -12.97 -0.16
N PHE A 165 10.88 -12.16 0.70
CA PHE A 165 10.56 -12.52 2.08
C PHE A 165 9.04 -12.57 2.29
N SER A 166 8.60 -13.50 3.14
CA SER A 166 7.20 -13.58 3.58
C SER A 166 7.14 -14.06 5.02
N THR A 167 6.17 -13.56 5.80
CA THR A 167 5.89 -14.11 7.13
C THR A 167 4.91 -15.28 7.03
N ARG A 168 5.16 -16.35 7.80
CA ARG A 168 4.17 -17.41 8.05
C ARG A 168 3.40 -17.12 9.33
N ASN A 169 2.13 -17.58 9.35
CA ASN A 169 1.24 -17.53 10.51
C ASN A 169 0.85 -16.12 11.00
N THR A 170 0.98 -15.10 10.14
CA THR A 170 0.51 -13.74 10.45
C THR A 170 -0.45 -13.28 9.35
N ALA A 171 -1.72 -13.09 9.68
CA ALA A 171 -2.66 -12.42 8.79
C ALA A 171 -2.42 -10.90 8.87
N THR A 172 -1.46 -10.43 8.11
CA THR A 172 -1.25 -9.00 7.81
C THR A 172 -1.35 -8.84 6.31
N TYR A 173 -2.17 -7.90 5.87
CA TYR A 173 -2.51 -7.69 4.46
C TYR A 173 -1.48 -6.83 3.74
#